data_AF-A0A6M2Z7H7-F1
#
_entry.id   AF-A0A6M2Z7H7-F1
#
_cell.length_a   1.000
_cell.length_b   1.000
_cell.length_c   1.000
_cell.angle_alpha   90.00
_cell.angle_beta   90.00
_cell.angle_gamma   90.00
#
_symmetry.space_group_name_H-M   'P 1'
#
loop_
_entity.id
_entity.type
_entity.pdbx_description
1 polymer ?
#
loop_
_entity_poly.entity_id
_entity_poly.type
_entity_poly.pdbx_seq_one_letter_code
_entity_poly.pdbx_strand_id
1 'polypeptide(L)'
;MYFVRLKESNCVLSLIFNEIQATRMIYKNIKKGRRFMNNKLLVFSSSVLATGVLLGASNGSGGYNTAHADTINNNMNNMNQKDMSMNHNMDNMNNMNQKDMSMNHNMDNMNQQAMMPYYNYTGYTTYDGDFTQDYNFVRALKHDNVMIDGYKVNTAAADKDVATSKKLDDTMVDMNKDGQVVHITFDTKKHVVSKDMFKKEHMSNHMSDEGQIENGSYMTYETNNGMYKAFFDKQGYLMKVMIS
;
A
#
# COMPACT_ATOMS: atom_id res chain seq x y z
N MET A 1 -11.62 -3.20 53.08
CA MET A 1 -11.31 -2.79 51.70
C MET A 1 -10.54 -3.90 50.96
N TYR A 2 -11.13 -5.10 50.81
CA TYR A 2 -10.49 -6.27 50.16
C TYR A 2 -11.45 -7.10 49.30
N PHE A 3 -12.64 -6.58 48.95
CA PHE A 3 -13.66 -7.32 48.21
C PHE A 3 -13.84 -6.88 46.74
N VAL A 4 -13.14 -5.84 46.28
CA VAL A 4 -13.28 -5.33 44.89
C VAL A 4 -12.28 -5.98 43.92
N ARG A 5 -11.15 -6.54 44.41
CA ARG A 5 -10.10 -7.12 43.55
C ARG A 5 -10.33 -8.55 43.05
N LEU A 6 -11.34 -9.28 43.56
CA LEU A 6 -11.60 -10.68 43.18
C LEU A 6 -12.54 -10.84 41.97
N LYS A 7 -13.30 -9.80 41.60
CA LYS A 7 -14.19 -9.86 40.42
C LYS A 7 -13.45 -9.68 39.09
N GLU A 8 -12.37 -8.90 39.06
CA GLU A 8 -11.63 -8.63 37.83
C GLU A 8 -10.77 -9.83 37.39
N SER A 9 -10.19 -10.59 38.33
CA SER A 9 -9.38 -11.76 38.01
C SER A 9 -10.18 -12.91 37.37
N ASN A 10 -11.46 -13.08 37.73
CA ASN A 10 -12.32 -14.11 37.16
C ASN A 10 -12.78 -13.79 35.71
N CYS A 11 -12.84 -12.51 35.34
CA CYS A 11 -13.25 -12.10 33.99
C CYS A 11 -12.11 -12.33 32.97
N VAL A 12 -10.87 -12.06 33.36
CA VAL A 12 -9.67 -12.26 32.51
C VAL A 12 -9.39 -13.75 32.29
N LEU A 13 -9.56 -14.59 33.31
CA LEU A 13 -9.42 -16.05 33.18
C LEU A 13 -10.51 -16.67 32.27
N SER A 14 -11.73 -16.11 32.27
CA SER A 14 -12.81 -16.53 31.37
C SER A 14 -12.53 -16.22 29.90
N LEU A 15 -11.94 -15.06 29.60
CA LEU A 15 -11.58 -14.66 28.24
C LEU A 15 -10.46 -15.54 27.67
N ILE A 16 -9.41 -15.80 28.46
CA ILE A 16 -8.29 -16.64 28.05
C ILE A 16 -8.74 -18.10 27.82
N PHE A 17 -9.66 -18.61 28.65
CA PHE A 17 -10.17 -19.98 28.48
C PHE A 17 -11.03 -20.14 27.22
N ASN A 18 -11.82 -19.13 26.85
CA ASN A 18 -12.64 -19.14 25.64
C ASN A 18 -11.79 -19.06 24.37
N GLU A 19 -10.72 -18.27 24.37
CA GLU A 19 -9.81 -18.13 23.23
C GLU A 19 -9.08 -19.45 22.93
N ILE A 20 -8.62 -20.17 23.97
CA ILE A 20 -7.96 -21.48 23.84
C ILE A 20 -8.90 -22.56 23.29
N GLN A 21 -10.20 -22.51 23.61
CA GLN A 21 -11.19 -23.46 23.08
C GLN A 21 -11.53 -23.18 21.60
N ALA A 22 -11.58 -21.91 21.19
CA ALA A 22 -11.78 -21.53 19.80
C ALA A 22 -10.63 -22.01 18.90
N THR A 23 -9.37 -21.86 19.35
CA THR A 23 -8.20 -22.35 18.59
C THR A 23 -8.18 -23.88 18.47
N ARG A 24 -8.63 -24.61 19.50
CA ARG A 24 -8.73 -26.08 19.47
C ARG A 24 -9.81 -26.60 18.52
N MET A 25 -10.91 -25.87 18.32
CA MET A 25 -11.94 -26.25 17.34
C MET A 25 -11.49 -26.05 15.89
N ILE A 26 -10.75 -24.97 15.60
CA ILE A 26 -10.18 -24.72 14.27
C ILE A 26 -9.21 -25.84 13.88
N TYR A 27 -8.33 -26.27 14.80
CA TYR A 27 -7.37 -27.34 14.53
C TYR A 27 -8.01 -28.73 14.35
N LYS A 28 -9.11 -29.03 15.05
CA LYS A 28 -9.85 -30.30 14.88
C LYS A 28 -10.59 -30.39 13.54
N ASN A 29 -11.13 -29.27 13.05
CA ASN A 29 -11.83 -29.24 11.76
C ASN A 29 -10.87 -29.38 10.57
N ILE A 30 -9.65 -28.84 10.66
CA ILE A 30 -8.60 -29.00 9.63
C ILE A 30 -8.12 -30.46 9.51
N LYS A 31 -8.12 -31.23 10.61
CA LYS A 31 -7.66 -32.63 10.61
C LYS A 31 -8.71 -33.62 10.09
N LYS A 32 -10.01 -33.25 10.14
CA LYS A 32 -11.13 -34.12 9.74
C LYS A 32 -11.51 -33.99 8.25
N GLY A 33 -11.05 -32.94 7.57
CA GLY A 33 -11.36 -32.67 6.16
C GLY A 33 -10.35 -33.18 5.12
N ARG A 34 -9.24 -33.83 5.51
CA ARG A 34 -8.26 -34.36 4.55
C ARG A 34 -8.51 -35.84 4.22
N ARG A 35 -9.57 -36.13 3.48
CA ARG A 35 -9.59 -37.27 2.56
C ARG A 35 -10.20 -36.78 1.25
N PHE A 36 -9.47 -37.06 0.17
CA PHE A 36 -9.63 -36.56 -1.19
C PHE A 36 -9.15 -35.14 -1.41
N MET A 37 -7.98 -35.00 -2.03
CA MET A 37 -7.80 -34.22 -3.27
C MET A 37 -6.42 -34.52 -3.87
N ASN A 38 -6.43 -34.92 -5.15
CA ASN A 38 -5.25 -35.14 -5.98
C ASN A 38 -4.49 -33.84 -6.24
N ASN A 39 -3.18 -33.97 -6.38
CA ASN A 39 -2.18 -32.91 -6.54
C ASN A 39 -2.58 -31.77 -7.49
N LYS A 40 -3.00 -30.64 -6.91
CA LYS A 40 -2.64 -29.30 -7.38
C LYS A 40 -2.17 -28.48 -6.18
N LEU A 41 -0.99 -27.92 -6.32
CA LEU A 41 -0.23 -27.19 -5.31
C LEU A 41 -1.04 -26.00 -4.78
N LEU A 42 -1.69 -26.16 -3.62
CA LEU A 42 -2.26 -25.04 -2.86
C LEU A 42 -1.12 -24.39 -2.07
N VAL A 43 -0.54 -23.34 -2.64
CA VAL A 43 0.39 -22.46 -1.93
C VAL A 43 -0.44 -21.59 -0.99
N PHE A 44 -0.53 -21.99 0.28
CA PHE A 44 -0.90 -21.06 1.35
C PHE A 44 0.38 -20.38 1.82
N SER A 45 0.62 -19.15 1.37
CA SER A 45 1.69 -18.32 1.94
C SER A 45 1.25 -17.81 3.30
N SER A 46 1.50 -18.60 4.35
CA SER A 46 1.55 -18.07 5.71
C SER A 46 2.86 -17.33 5.88
N SER A 47 2.87 -16.02 5.66
CA SER A 47 4.00 -15.18 6.03
C SER A 47 4.14 -15.25 7.56
N VAL A 48 5.16 -15.96 8.02
CA VAL A 48 5.70 -15.74 9.36
C VAL A 48 6.14 -14.27 9.40
N LEU A 49 5.64 -13.50 10.36
CA LEU A 49 6.16 -12.16 10.64
C LEU A 49 7.63 -12.32 11.05
N ALA A 50 8.53 -12.15 10.09
CA ALA A 50 9.90 -11.84 10.40
C ALA A 50 9.91 -10.39 10.88
N THR A 51 9.89 -10.20 12.20
CA THR A 51 10.22 -8.93 12.83
C THR A 51 11.69 -8.65 12.56
N GLY A 52 11.99 -8.19 11.35
CA GLY A 52 13.27 -7.59 11.00
C GLY A 52 13.29 -6.20 11.62
N VAL A 53 14.01 -6.07 12.74
CA VAL A 53 14.41 -4.77 13.29
C VAL A 53 15.29 -4.09 12.24
N LEU A 54 14.72 -3.17 11.47
CA LEU A 54 15.50 -2.24 10.67
C LEU A 54 15.73 -0.98 11.52
N LEU A 55 16.96 -0.86 12.02
CA LEU A 55 17.47 0.31 12.73
C LEU A 55 17.55 1.51 11.77
N GLY A 56 16.45 2.27 11.68
CA GLY A 56 16.46 3.65 11.22
C GLY A 56 16.37 4.56 12.45
N ALA A 57 17.44 5.28 12.76
CA ALA A 57 17.49 6.19 13.89
C ALA A 57 16.52 7.36 13.72
N SER A 58 15.48 7.44 14.55
CA SER A 58 14.97 8.70 15.08
C SER A 58 14.46 8.47 16.50
N ASN A 59 15.00 9.25 17.42
CA ASN A 59 14.63 9.26 18.83
C ASN A 59 13.27 9.95 19.01
N GLY A 60 12.31 9.33 19.69
CA GLY A 60 11.19 10.07 20.29
C GLY A 60 9.81 9.41 20.24
N SER A 61 9.55 8.46 21.16
CA SER A 61 8.24 8.10 21.73
C SER A 61 7.01 8.88 21.20
N GLY A 62 6.23 8.27 20.31
CA GLY A 62 4.89 8.70 19.88
C GLY A 62 4.47 7.90 18.65
N GLY A 63 3.24 7.37 18.59
CA GLY A 63 2.81 6.41 17.56
C GLY A 63 3.18 6.83 16.13
N TYR A 64 4.04 6.05 15.47
CA TYR A 64 4.63 6.40 14.18
C TYR A 64 3.76 5.88 13.04
N ASN A 65 3.30 6.79 12.17
CA ASN A 65 2.85 6.42 10.83
C ASN A 65 4.00 5.70 10.12
N THR A 66 3.72 4.54 9.53
CA THR A 66 4.72 3.74 8.82
C THR A 66 4.24 3.48 7.40
N ALA A 67 4.99 3.98 6.43
CA ALA A 67 4.86 3.62 5.02
C ALA A 67 5.93 2.58 4.67
N HIS A 68 5.53 1.45 4.10
CA HIS A 68 6.45 0.42 3.63
C HIS A 68 6.15 0.08 2.17
N ALA A 69 7.18 0.10 1.33
CA ALA A 69 7.11 -0.30 -0.06
C ALA A 69 8.33 -1.17 -0.41
N ASP A 70 8.13 -2.24 -1.19
CA ASP A 70 9.24 -3.04 -1.69
C ASP A 70 9.94 -2.29 -2.83
N THR A 71 11.17 -1.86 -2.60
CA THR A 71 12.02 -1.24 -3.62
C THR A 71 12.98 -2.28 -4.20
N ILE A 72 12.73 -2.76 -5.41
CA ILE A 72 13.84 -3.26 -6.24
C ILE A 72 14.52 -2.04 -6.84
N ASN A 73 15.62 -1.61 -6.20
CA ASN A 73 16.60 -0.73 -6.80
C ASN A 73 17.40 -1.52 -7.83
N ASN A 74 16.94 -1.53 -9.07
CA ASN A 74 17.79 -1.83 -10.21
C ASN A 74 17.64 -0.68 -11.21
N ASN A 75 18.54 0.29 -11.09
CA ASN A 75 18.85 1.28 -12.12
C ASN A 75 17.72 2.27 -12.47
N MET A 76 17.24 3.04 -11.50
CA MET A 76 16.85 4.42 -11.82
C MET A 76 18.03 5.32 -11.49
N ASN A 77 18.83 5.60 -12.53
CA ASN A 77 19.61 6.81 -12.56
C ASN A 77 18.72 7.95 -12.06
N ASN A 78 19.17 8.54 -10.96
CA ASN A 78 18.87 9.89 -10.55
C ASN A 78 19.13 10.83 -11.74
N MET A 79 18.15 10.97 -12.62
CA MET A 79 18.10 12.04 -13.59
C MET A 79 17.03 13.01 -13.09
N ASN A 80 17.41 13.70 -12.01
CA ASN A 80 16.76 14.92 -11.62
C ASN A 80 16.83 15.88 -12.83
N GLN A 81 15.70 16.46 -13.18
CA GLN A 81 15.58 17.47 -14.22
C GLN A 81 16.42 18.70 -13.84
N LYS A 82 17.57 18.90 -14.50
CA LYS A 82 18.19 20.18 -14.87
C LYS A 82 19.49 19.89 -15.64
N ASP A 83 19.70 20.63 -16.73
CA ASP A 83 20.85 20.59 -17.65
C ASP A 83 20.78 19.61 -18.83
N MET A 84 19.75 19.74 -19.68
CA MET A 84 19.96 19.56 -21.14
C MET A 84 20.54 20.86 -21.72
N SER A 85 21.82 21.10 -21.43
CA SER A 85 22.65 22.06 -22.14
C SER A 85 24.01 21.41 -22.36
N MET A 86 24.19 20.77 -23.50
CA MET A 86 25.53 20.56 -24.04
C MET A 86 25.60 21.12 -25.46
N ASN A 87 25.96 22.41 -25.51
CA ASN A 87 26.75 22.95 -26.59
C ASN A 87 28.12 23.34 -26.02
N HIS A 88 29.17 22.57 -26.35
CA HIS A 88 30.41 23.07 -26.94
C HIS A 88 31.45 21.95 -27.00
N ASN A 89 31.85 21.64 -28.25
CA ASN A 89 33.24 21.52 -28.69
C ASN A 89 34.26 20.90 -27.71
N MET A 90 34.59 19.62 -27.93
CA MET A 90 35.89 19.07 -27.56
C MET A 90 36.40 18.20 -28.72
N ASP A 91 36.95 18.87 -29.72
CA ASP A 91 38.06 18.30 -30.47
C ASP A 91 39.19 17.94 -29.49
N ASN A 92 39.86 16.81 -29.76
CA ASN A 92 41.10 16.36 -29.13
C ASN A 92 40.98 15.58 -27.80
N MET A 93 40.83 14.25 -27.89
CA MET A 93 41.88 13.35 -27.42
C MET A 93 41.70 11.95 -28.00
N ASN A 94 42.50 11.70 -29.04
CA ASN A 94 42.84 10.37 -29.51
C ASN A 94 43.73 9.68 -28.47
N ASN A 95 43.68 8.34 -28.46
CA ASN A 95 44.66 7.42 -27.88
C ASN A 95 44.40 6.92 -26.45
N MET A 96 43.49 5.94 -26.32
CA MET A 96 43.80 4.81 -25.46
C MET A 96 43.37 3.50 -26.14
N ASN A 97 44.38 2.64 -26.28
CA ASN A 97 44.44 1.45 -27.09
C ASN A 97 43.29 0.47 -26.75
N GLN A 98 42.47 0.15 -27.75
CA GLN A 98 41.47 -0.92 -27.70
C GLN A 98 42.18 -2.27 -27.62
N LYS A 99 42.48 -2.75 -26.42
CA LYS A 99 42.69 -4.17 -26.09
C LYS A 99 42.76 -4.29 -24.57
N ASP A 100 41.98 -5.21 -24.02
CA ASP A 100 41.88 -5.57 -22.61
C ASP A 100 40.94 -4.74 -21.73
N MET A 101 39.65 -4.76 -22.06
CA MET A 101 38.60 -4.97 -21.06
C MET A 101 37.50 -5.87 -21.65
N SER A 102 37.84 -7.15 -21.85
CA SER A 102 36.84 -8.21 -21.96
C SER A 102 36.22 -8.40 -20.57
N MET A 103 35.27 -7.54 -20.20
CA MET A 103 34.39 -7.82 -19.08
C MET A 103 33.38 -8.88 -19.52
N ASN A 104 33.76 -10.12 -19.26
CA ASN A 104 32.93 -11.29 -19.02
C ASN A 104 31.42 -11.06 -19.29
N HIS A 105 30.98 -11.44 -20.50
CA HIS A 105 29.57 -11.69 -20.81
C HIS A 105 29.11 -12.93 -20.03
N ASN A 106 28.96 -12.77 -18.72
CA ASN A 106 28.09 -13.61 -17.92
C ASN A 106 27.11 -12.65 -17.23
N MET A 107 26.25 -12.02 -18.05
CA MET A 107 24.94 -11.60 -17.57
C MET A 107 24.23 -12.90 -17.22
N ASP A 108 24.46 -13.34 -15.99
CA ASP A 108 23.61 -14.30 -15.33
C ASP A 108 22.19 -13.80 -15.53
N ASN A 109 21.42 -14.67 -16.14
CA ASN A 109 20.00 -14.60 -16.37
C ASN A 109 19.31 -14.46 -15.00
N MET A 110 19.44 -13.30 -14.36
CA MET A 110 18.63 -12.93 -13.20
C MET A 110 17.23 -12.86 -13.75
N ASN A 111 16.51 -13.95 -13.54
CA ASN A 111 15.07 -14.03 -13.61
C ASN A 111 14.52 -13.01 -12.60
N GLN A 112 14.57 -11.72 -12.97
CA GLN A 112 13.92 -10.63 -12.27
C GLN A 112 12.43 -10.90 -12.44
N GLN A 113 11.85 -11.70 -11.54
CA GLN A 113 10.41 -11.67 -11.37
C GLN A 113 10.07 -10.22 -11.10
N ALA A 114 9.45 -9.57 -12.08
CA ALA A 114 8.92 -8.22 -11.92
C ALA A 114 7.90 -8.30 -10.77
N MET A 115 8.32 -7.89 -9.58
CA MET A 115 7.43 -7.88 -8.43
C MET A 115 6.40 -6.79 -8.68
N MET A 116 5.12 -7.12 -8.49
CA MET A 116 4.06 -6.14 -8.65
C MET A 116 4.24 -5.05 -7.59
N PRO A 117 4.24 -3.75 -7.98
CA PRO A 117 4.39 -2.65 -7.04
C PRO A 117 3.43 -2.80 -5.87
N TYR A 118 3.93 -2.59 -4.65
CA TYR A 118 3.17 -2.75 -3.41
C TYR A 118 3.42 -1.55 -2.50
N TYR A 119 2.37 -1.12 -1.81
CA TYR A 119 2.47 -0.07 -0.80
C TYR A 119 1.59 -0.40 0.40
N ASN A 120 2.13 -0.29 1.60
CA ASN A 120 1.39 -0.39 2.83
C ASN A 120 1.51 0.91 3.62
N TYR A 121 0.37 1.53 3.91
CA TYR A 121 0.28 2.63 4.86
C TYR A 121 -0.33 2.13 6.16
N THR A 122 0.25 2.51 7.29
CA THR A 122 -0.36 2.28 8.60
C THR A 122 -0.22 3.54 9.45
N GLY A 123 -1.34 4.01 9.99
CA GLY A 123 -1.39 5.20 10.85
C GLY A 123 -2.40 6.23 10.35
N TYR A 124 -2.26 7.46 10.85
CA TYR A 124 -3.19 8.55 10.57
C TYR A 124 -2.87 9.23 9.23
N THR A 125 -3.69 8.97 8.20
CA THR A 125 -3.57 9.58 6.87
C THR A 125 -3.75 11.11 6.87
N THR A 126 -4.31 11.66 7.94
CA THR A 126 -4.46 13.10 8.18
C THR A 126 -3.24 13.75 8.82
N TYR A 127 -2.29 12.97 9.35
CA TYR A 127 -1.06 13.49 9.95
C TYR A 127 0.03 13.80 8.90
N ASP A 128 0.15 12.93 7.90
CA ASP A 128 1.00 13.08 6.73
C ASP A 128 0.12 12.89 5.50
N GLY A 129 -0.06 13.94 4.69
CA GLY A 129 -0.81 13.87 3.42
C GLY A 129 0.08 13.66 2.20
N ASP A 130 1.39 13.87 2.35
CA ASP A 130 2.36 13.82 1.24
C ASP A 130 2.59 12.38 0.75
N PHE A 131 2.32 11.37 1.59
CA PHE A 131 2.37 9.96 1.18
C PHE A 131 1.48 9.64 -0.04
N THR A 132 0.42 10.42 -0.26
CA THR A 132 -0.44 10.26 -1.44
C THR A 132 0.29 10.56 -2.74
N GLN A 133 1.40 11.31 -2.67
CA GLN A 133 2.27 11.66 -3.78
C GLN A 133 3.47 10.72 -3.91
N ASP A 134 3.64 9.77 -2.98
CA ASP A 134 4.76 8.85 -2.98
C ASP A 134 4.76 8.02 -4.28
N TYR A 135 5.91 7.98 -4.95
CA TYR A 135 6.07 7.29 -6.23
C TYR A 135 5.63 5.82 -6.17
N ASN A 136 5.93 5.12 -5.07
CA ASN A 136 5.54 3.72 -4.89
C ASN A 136 4.05 3.60 -4.57
N PHE A 137 3.47 4.54 -3.84
CA PHE A 137 2.02 4.60 -3.63
C PHE A 137 1.27 4.75 -4.95
N VAL A 138 1.64 5.72 -5.79
CA VAL A 138 1.01 5.98 -7.10
C VAL A 138 1.09 4.75 -8.01
N ARG A 139 2.23 4.07 -8.03
CA ARG A 139 2.41 2.82 -8.79
C ARG A 139 1.59 1.68 -8.21
N ALA A 140 1.59 1.51 -6.89
CA ALA A 140 0.82 0.46 -6.24
C ALA A 140 -0.69 0.64 -6.48
N LEU A 141 -1.19 1.89 -6.55
CA LEU A 141 -2.58 2.17 -6.95
C LEU A 141 -2.88 1.62 -8.34
N LYS A 142 -2.02 1.89 -9.33
CA LYS A 142 -2.22 1.38 -10.70
C LYS A 142 -2.34 -0.15 -10.74
N HIS A 143 -1.63 -0.84 -9.85
CA HIS A 143 -1.59 -2.29 -9.76
C HIS A 143 -2.58 -2.90 -8.74
N ASP A 144 -3.55 -2.13 -8.22
CA ASP A 144 -4.53 -2.60 -7.24
C ASP A 144 -3.87 -3.23 -6.00
N ASN A 145 -2.74 -2.66 -5.57
CA ASN A 145 -1.88 -3.30 -4.57
C ASN A 145 -1.43 -2.34 -3.46
N VAL A 146 -2.36 -1.49 -3.04
CA VAL A 146 -2.25 -0.65 -1.85
C VAL A 146 -2.96 -1.31 -0.67
N MET A 147 -2.31 -1.27 0.49
CA MET A 147 -2.93 -1.54 1.78
C MET A 147 -2.95 -0.27 2.62
N ILE A 148 -4.09 0.00 3.27
CA ILE A 148 -4.25 1.06 4.27
C ILE A 148 -4.73 0.40 5.55
N ASP A 149 -3.97 0.57 6.64
CA ASP A 149 -4.24 0.00 7.96
C ASP A 149 -4.52 -1.52 7.95
N GLY A 150 -3.82 -2.23 7.07
CA GLY A 150 -3.94 -3.68 6.89
C GLY A 150 -5.13 -4.14 6.04
N TYR A 151 -5.91 -3.23 5.45
CA TYR A 151 -7.00 -3.55 4.54
C TYR A 151 -6.59 -3.29 3.10
N LYS A 152 -7.10 -4.15 2.20
CA LYS A 152 -6.88 -4.06 0.75
C LYS A 152 -8.23 -4.20 0.05
N VAL A 153 -8.50 -3.34 -0.93
CA VAL A 153 -9.68 -3.48 -1.78
C VAL A 153 -9.58 -4.76 -2.62
N ASN A 154 -10.63 -5.56 -2.60
CA ASN A 154 -10.79 -6.68 -3.52
C ASN A 154 -11.42 -6.17 -4.82
N THR A 155 -10.56 -5.71 -5.74
CA THR A 155 -11.00 -5.19 -7.03
C THR A 155 -11.71 -6.24 -7.89
N ALA A 156 -11.41 -7.53 -7.67
CA ALA A 156 -12.06 -8.66 -8.33
C ALA A 156 -13.38 -9.11 -7.69
N ALA A 157 -13.86 -8.46 -6.62
CA ALA A 157 -15.15 -8.78 -6.02
C ALA A 157 -16.30 -8.60 -7.03
N ALA A 158 -17.15 -9.62 -7.18
CA ALA A 158 -18.29 -9.57 -8.10
C ALA A 158 -19.40 -8.64 -7.57
N ASP A 159 -19.60 -8.63 -6.25
CA ASP A 159 -20.52 -7.73 -5.56
C ASP A 159 -19.74 -6.53 -5.04
N LYS A 160 -20.07 -5.34 -5.54
CA LYS A 160 -19.47 -4.06 -5.16
C LYS A 160 -20.36 -3.23 -4.25
N ASP A 161 -21.56 -3.72 -3.92
CA ASP A 161 -22.50 -3.00 -3.08
C ASP A 161 -22.01 -2.98 -1.62
N VAL A 162 -22.03 -1.80 -1.02
CA VAL A 162 -21.64 -1.64 0.39
C VAL A 162 -22.76 -2.16 1.28
N ALA A 163 -22.45 -3.18 2.08
CA ALA A 163 -23.37 -3.73 3.09
C ALA A 163 -23.00 -3.29 4.50
N THR A 164 -21.72 -3.16 4.80
CA THR A 164 -21.22 -2.75 6.12
C THR A 164 -20.00 -1.85 5.98
N SER A 165 -19.78 -0.99 6.96
CA SER A 165 -18.64 -0.07 7.00
C SER A 165 -17.95 -0.12 8.35
N LYS A 166 -16.63 -0.03 8.35
CA LYS A 166 -15.79 0.07 9.55
C LYS A 166 -14.95 1.33 9.49
N LYS A 167 -15.09 2.20 10.50
CA LYS A 167 -14.23 3.37 10.66
C LYS A 167 -13.00 3.02 11.51
N LEU A 168 -11.83 3.39 11.01
CA LEU A 168 -10.51 3.26 11.63
C LEU A 168 -9.89 4.65 11.59
N ASP A 169 -10.04 5.42 12.66
CA ASP A 169 -9.53 6.79 12.74
C ASP A 169 -10.01 7.68 11.57
N ASP A 170 -9.13 7.99 10.61
CA ASP A 170 -9.38 8.78 9.39
C ASP A 170 -9.63 7.93 8.13
N THR A 171 -9.68 6.60 8.27
CA THR A 171 -9.98 5.63 7.22
C THR A 171 -11.36 4.98 7.43
N MET A 172 -12.09 4.77 6.35
CA MET A 172 -13.33 4.01 6.29
C MET A 172 -13.15 2.83 5.34
N VAL A 173 -13.43 1.63 5.84
CA VAL A 173 -13.37 0.37 5.10
C VAL A 173 -14.79 -0.11 4.86
N ASP A 174 -15.21 -0.09 3.60
CA ASP A 174 -16.52 -0.57 3.18
C ASP A 174 -16.42 -1.99 2.68
N MET A 175 -17.36 -2.83 3.12
CA MET A 175 -17.41 -4.25 2.80
C MET A 175 -18.77 -4.62 2.20
N ASN A 176 -18.75 -5.54 1.25
CA ASN A 176 -19.96 -6.15 0.72
C ASN A 176 -20.56 -7.16 1.72
N LYS A 177 -21.70 -7.75 1.36
CA LYS A 177 -22.41 -8.71 2.21
C LYS A 177 -21.60 -9.98 2.54
N ASP A 178 -20.61 -10.30 1.70
CA ASP A 178 -19.71 -11.45 1.85
C ASP A 178 -18.48 -11.11 2.72
N GLY A 179 -18.38 -9.87 3.23
CA GLY A 179 -17.27 -9.39 4.04
C GLY A 179 -16.01 -9.06 3.25
N GLN A 180 -16.10 -8.94 1.92
CA GLN A 180 -14.98 -8.52 1.08
C GLN A 180 -14.90 -6.99 1.09
N VAL A 181 -13.69 -6.44 1.25
CA VAL A 181 -13.46 -4.99 1.17
C VAL A 181 -13.68 -4.53 -0.27
N VAL A 182 -14.65 -3.64 -0.48
CA VAL A 182 -14.98 -3.10 -1.80
C VAL A 182 -14.51 -1.67 -1.96
N HIS A 183 -14.51 -0.87 -0.88
CA HIS A 183 -13.90 0.46 -0.90
C HIS A 183 -13.04 0.70 0.33
N ILE A 184 -11.99 1.50 0.14
CA ILE A 184 -11.26 2.15 1.22
C ILE A 184 -11.29 3.65 0.94
N THR A 185 -11.83 4.42 1.88
CA THR A 185 -11.84 5.89 1.82
C THR A 185 -11.03 6.43 2.98
N PHE A 186 -10.06 7.31 2.74
CA PHE A 186 -9.32 7.96 3.80
C PHE A 186 -9.29 9.48 3.61
N ASP A 187 -9.41 10.20 4.72
CA ASP A 187 -9.20 11.64 4.76
C ASP A 187 -7.70 11.95 4.68
N THR A 188 -7.35 13.13 4.17
CA THR A 188 -5.95 13.56 4.01
C THR A 188 -5.72 14.86 4.77
N LYS A 189 -4.45 15.15 5.06
CA LYS A 189 -4.08 16.39 5.73
C LYS A 189 -4.50 17.60 4.90
N LYS A 190 -5.33 18.45 5.49
CA LYS A 190 -5.85 19.66 4.84
C LYS A 190 -4.71 20.60 4.44
N HIS A 191 -4.88 21.26 3.30
CA HIS A 191 -3.98 22.31 2.80
C HIS A 191 -2.52 21.88 2.54
N VAL A 192 -2.28 20.58 2.31
CA VAL A 192 -0.94 20.04 2.02
C VAL A 192 -0.78 19.75 0.54
N VAL A 193 -1.59 18.84 -0.01
CA VAL A 193 -1.51 18.44 -1.42
C VAL A 193 -2.50 19.27 -2.24
N SER A 194 -2.00 20.03 -3.22
CA SER A 194 -2.86 20.75 -4.17
C SER A 194 -3.33 19.84 -5.30
N LYS A 195 -4.41 20.24 -5.98
CA LYS A 195 -4.95 19.57 -7.16
C LYS A 195 -3.91 19.42 -8.28
N ASP A 196 -3.12 20.45 -8.52
CA ASP A 196 -2.06 20.42 -9.54
C ASP A 196 -0.91 19.48 -9.16
N MET A 197 -0.53 19.46 -7.87
CA MET A 197 0.46 18.53 -7.35
C MET A 197 -0.03 17.08 -7.52
N PHE A 198 -1.25 16.80 -7.08
CA PHE A 198 -1.87 15.48 -7.25
C PHE A 198 -1.93 15.07 -8.72
N LYS A 199 -2.39 15.96 -9.61
CA LYS A 199 -2.49 15.66 -11.05
C LYS A 199 -1.13 15.35 -11.67
N LYS A 200 -0.10 16.09 -11.26
CA LYS A 200 1.28 15.89 -11.73
C LYS A 200 1.84 14.55 -11.27
N GLU A 201 1.78 14.23 -9.98
CA GLU A 201 2.41 13.00 -9.47
C GLU A 201 1.64 11.74 -9.91
N HIS A 202 0.33 11.85 -10.18
CA HIS A 202 -0.49 10.75 -10.71
C HIS A 202 -0.55 10.69 -12.24
N MET A 203 0.25 11.48 -12.97
CA MET A 203 0.18 11.57 -14.44
C MET A 203 0.51 10.28 -15.19
N SER A 204 1.17 9.31 -14.53
CA SER A 204 1.43 7.97 -15.08
C SER A 204 0.19 7.09 -15.15
N ASN A 205 -0.87 7.44 -14.41
CA ASN A 205 -2.11 6.70 -14.34
C ASN A 205 -3.15 7.34 -15.29
N HIS A 206 -4.01 6.52 -15.89
CA HIS A 206 -5.02 7.01 -16.82
C HIS A 206 -6.15 7.70 -16.05
N MET A 207 -6.28 9.02 -16.22
CA MET A 207 -7.41 9.78 -15.69
C MET A 207 -8.63 9.59 -16.59
N SER A 208 -9.72 9.04 -16.04
CA SER A 208 -10.93 8.71 -16.80
C SER A 208 -12.06 9.71 -16.63
N ASP A 209 -12.08 10.49 -15.53
CA ASP A 209 -13.10 11.49 -15.28
C ASP A 209 -12.59 12.64 -14.39
N GLU A 210 -13.16 13.83 -14.55
CA GLU A 210 -12.91 15.01 -13.73
C GLU A 210 -14.19 15.86 -13.67
N GLY A 211 -14.56 16.35 -12.48
CA GLY A 211 -15.81 17.09 -12.32
C GLY A 211 -15.85 17.99 -11.10
N GLN A 212 -16.91 18.80 -11.02
CA GLN A 212 -17.21 19.67 -9.88
C GLN A 212 -18.30 19.05 -9.02
N ILE A 213 -18.24 19.31 -7.72
CA ILE A 213 -19.24 18.95 -6.71
C ILE A 213 -19.53 20.17 -5.86
N GLU A 214 -20.63 20.16 -5.10
CA GLU A 214 -21.06 21.31 -4.28
C GLU A 214 -19.94 21.89 -3.40
N ASN A 215 -19.06 21.02 -2.89
CA ASN A 215 -17.98 21.37 -1.97
C ASN A 215 -16.57 21.24 -2.54
N GLY A 216 -16.43 21.28 -3.88
CA GLY A 216 -15.12 21.31 -4.54
C GLY A 216 -15.12 20.54 -5.85
N SER A 217 -14.11 19.70 -6.07
CA SER A 217 -13.98 18.95 -7.33
C SER A 217 -13.48 17.52 -7.08
N TYR A 218 -13.50 16.69 -8.12
CA TYR A 218 -12.93 15.34 -8.06
C TYR A 218 -12.16 15.00 -9.34
N MET A 219 -11.26 14.04 -9.22
CA MET A 219 -10.61 13.35 -10.34
C MET A 219 -10.71 11.84 -10.13
N THR A 220 -10.99 11.10 -11.19
CA THR A 220 -11.03 9.64 -11.20
C THR A 220 -9.92 9.10 -12.08
N TYR A 221 -9.25 8.06 -11.60
CA TYR A 221 -8.18 7.37 -12.30
C TYR A 221 -8.46 5.87 -12.35
N GLU A 222 -8.12 5.26 -13.47
CA GLU A 222 -8.24 3.82 -13.67
C GLU A 222 -7.01 3.08 -13.15
N THR A 223 -7.25 2.00 -12.43
CA THR A 223 -6.22 1.03 -12.05
C THR A 223 -6.18 -0.10 -13.10
N ASN A 224 -5.74 -1.31 -12.75
CA ASN A 224 -5.82 -2.44 -13.68
C ASN A 224 -7.20 -3.12 -13.64
N ASN A 225 -7.82 -3.18 -12.46
CA ASN A 225 -9.08 -3.90 -12.24
C ASN A 225 -10.14 -3.06 -11.49
N GLY A 226 -9.90 -1.77 -11.32
CA GLY A 226 -10.72 -0.87 -10.50
C GLY A 226 -10.43 0.60 -10.79
N MET A 227 -10.63 1.43 -9.78
CA MET A 227 -10.40 2.87 -9.89
C MET A 227 -10.08 3.50 -8.54
N TYR A 228 -9.49 4.69 -8.56
CA TYR A 228 -9.47 5.55 -7.39
C TYR A 228 -9.95 6.96 -7.73
N LYS A 229 -10.57 7.60 -6.75
CA LYS A 229 -11.13 8.94 -6.86
C LYS A 229 -10.54 9.84 -5.80
N ALA A 230 -9.94 10.94 -6.23
CA ALA A 230 -9.44 12.00 -5.36
C ALA A 230 -10.46 13.13 -5.32
N PHE A 231 -10.74 13.64 -4.12
CA PHE A 231 -11.65 14.75 -3.90
C PHE A 231 -10.89 15.95 -3.36
N PHE A 232 -11.19 17.12 -3.89
CA PHE A 232 -10.53 18.38 -3.56
C PHE A 232 -11.56 19.36 -2.99
N ASP A 233 -11.14 20.19 -2.04
CA ASP A 233 -11.97 21.27 -1.50
C ASP A 233 -12.16 22.41 -2.51
N LYS A 234 -12.91 23.45 -2.11
CA LYS A 234 -13.16 24.64 -2.94
C LYS A 234 -11.89 25.44 -3.25
N GLN A 235 -10.85 25.28 -2.43
CA GLN A 235 -9.54 25.90 -2.60
C GLN A 235 -8.59 25.05 -3.47
N GLY A 236 -9.02 23.84 -3.87
CA GLY A 236 -8.23 22.94 -4.69
C GLY A 236 -7.22 22.11 -3.91
N TYR A 237 -7.41 21.88 -2.61
CA TYR A 237 -6.58 20.97 -1.81
C TYR A 237 -7.23 19.61 -1.65
N LEU A 238 -6.42 18.55 -1.68
CA LEU A 238 -6.86 17.18 -1.47
C LEU A 238 -7.52 17.07 -0.09
N MET A 239 -8.72 16.48 -0.08
CA MET A 239 -9.48 16.22 1.13
C MET A 239 -9.48 14.75 1.47
N LYS A 240 -9.73 13.89 0.49
CA LYS A 240 -9.88 12.46 0.67
C LYS A 240 -9.63 11.71 -0.62
N VAL A 241 -9.26 10.45 -0.48
CA VAL A 241 -9.10 9.49 -1.58
C VAL A 241 -9.97 8.28 -1.30
N MET A 242 -10.67 7.81 -2.32
CA MET A 242 -11.45 6.58 -2.31
C MET A 242 -10.83 5.60 -3.32
N ILE A 243 -10.51 4.38 -2.90
CA ILE A 243 -10.01 3.28 -3.74
C ILE A 243 -11.13 2.24 -3.90
N SER A 244 -11.35 1.72 -5.11
CA SER A 244 -12.44 0.79 -5.49
C SER A 244 -12.03 -0.29 -6.47
#